data_AF-A0A947IZC2-F1
#
_entry.id   AF-A0A947IZC2-F1
#
_cell.length_a   1.000
_cell.length_b   1.000
_cell.length_c   1.000
_cell.angle_alpha   90.00
_cell.angle_beta   90.00
_cell.angle_gamma   90.00
#
_symmetry.space_group_name_H-M   'P 1'
#
loop_
_entity.id
_entity.type
_entity.pdbx_description
1 polymer ?
#
loop_
_entity_poly.entity_id
_entity_poly.type
_entity_poly.pdbx_seq_one_letter_code
_entity_poly.pdbx_strand_id
1 'polypeptide(L)'
;MFPTLMSKTFFLLFLSLAFTFIGAFIVVKFFRNAYNNKEIFVTAKKNKAGELDLVVAPGFLMKIFWPVLILDIAAFIFLMLVQHNFPLNVFVMFCYTFITGVMLGLALISVDENLAMKVAWLTAIITLFAGSIGLYSKIDFSFLSGILFWALIALIAVSFLRIFISIKGTAKRIIALIGVLIFVGYLLFDFGNLRKARKVGVLNNWLTALSFSIDIYLDIINLFLQLLDLLSED
;
A
#
# COMPACT_ATOMS: atom_id res chain seq x y z
N MET A 1 8.19 9.19 25.99
CA MET A 1 7.93 7.91 25.31
C MET A 1 8.63 7.81 23.94
N PHE A 2 8.76 8.87 23.14
CA PHE A 2 9.47 8.83 21.83
C PHE A 2 10.48 9.97 21.66
N PRO A 3 11.77 9.78 22.00
CA PRO A 3 12.76 10.86 22.03
C PRO A 3 13.24 11.30 20.63
N THR A 4 13.24 10.40 19.64
CA THR A 4 13.83 10.67 18.32
C THR A 4 12.77 10.80 17.23
N LEU A 5 13.10 11.50 16.14
CA LEU A 5 12.23 11.63 14.96
C LEU A 5 11.88 10.24 14.41
N MET A 6 12.87 9.36 14.25
CA MET A 6 12.68 7.99 13.79
C MET A 6 11.70 7.20 14.65
N SER A 7 11.81 7.30 15.98
CA SER A 7 10.91 6.56 16.87
C SER A 7 9.46 7.01 16.72
N LYS A 8 9.21 8.30 16.49
CA LYS A 8 7.87 8.84 16.22
C LYS A 8 7.36 8.36 14.85
N THR A 9 8.19 8.43 13.82
CA THR A 9 7.84 8.00 12.45
C THR A 9 7.50 6.52 12.41
N PHE A 10 8.33 5.64 12.96
CA PHE A 10 8.07 4.20 12.94
C PHE A 10 6.89 3.79 13.81
N PHE A 11 6.62 4.52 14.90
CA PHE A 11 5.42 4.29 15.69
C PHE A 11 4.15 4.60 14.90
N LEU A 12 4.09 5.76 14.23
CA LEU A 12 2.96 6.12 13.37
C LEU A 12 2.82 5.11 12.21
N LEU A 13 3.93 4.76 11.56
CA LEU A 13 3.94 3.81 10.45
C LEU A 13 3.42 2.44 10.86
N PHE A 14 3.87 1.92 12.01
CA PHE A 14 3.40 0.65 12.55
C PHE A 14 1.88 0.68 12.78
N LEU A 15 1.37 1.76 13.39
CA LEU A 15 -0.05 1.90 13.66
C LEU A 15 -0.86 1.99 12.36
N SER A 16 -0.39 2.75 11.37
CA SER A 16 -1.00 2.82 10.04
C SER A 16 -1.09 1.46 9.37
N LEU A 17 0.01 0.70 9.34
CA LEU A 17 0.02 -0.65 8.78
C LEU A 17 -0.90 -1.61 9.55
N ALA A 18 -1.01 -1.46 10.87
CA ALA A 18 -1.95 -2.25 11.67
C ALA A 18 -3.41 -1.94 11.33
N PHE A 19 -3.77 -0.67 11.16
CA PHE A 19 -5.12 -0.27 10.74
C PHE A 19 -5.45 -0.79 9.34
N THR A 20 -4.50 -0.72 8.42
CA THR A 20 -4.63 -1.31 7.08
C THR A 20 -4.83 -2.81 7.13
N PHE A 21 -4.05 -3.53 7.94
CA PHE A 21 -4.20 -4.96 8.13
C PHE A 21 -5.58 -5.31 8.68
N ILE A 22 -6.06 -4.57 9.69
CA ILE A 22 -7.40 -4.77 10.27
C ILE A 22 -8.48 -4.57 9.20
N GLY A 23 -8.41 -3.50 8.41
CA GLY A 23 -9.35 -3.24 7.32
C GLY A 23 -9.39 -4.37 6.30
N ALA A 24 -8.23 -4.85 5.84
CA ALA A 24 -8.12 -5.95 4.89
C ALA A 24 -8.67 -7.26 5.49
N PHE A 25 -8.31 -7.55 6.74
CA PHE A 25 -8.75 -8.74 7.45
C PHE A 25 -10.27 -8.80 7.63
N ILE A 26 -10.90 -7.67 7.95
CA ILE A 26 -12.36 -7.58 8.07
C ILE A 26 -13.04 -7.96 6.74
N VAL A 27 -12.55 -7.43 5.62
CA VAL A 27 -13.12 -7.73 4.29
C VAL A 27 -12.96 -9.20 3.93
N VAL A 28 -11.76 -9.76 4.08
CA VAL A 28 -11.52 -11.18 3.78
C VAL A 28 -12.38 -12.08 4.67
N LYS A 29 -12.48 -11.76 5.97
CA LYS A 29 -13.33 -12.50 6.90
C LYS A 29 -14.81 -12.40 6.56
N PHE A 30 -15.28 -11.23 6.12
CA PHE A 30 -16.65 -11.03 5.67
C PHE A 30 -17.01 -11.96 4.50
N PHE A 31 -16.17 -12.00 3.46
CA PHE A 31 -16.41 -12.88 2.31
C PHE A 31 -16.27 -14.37 2.64
N ARG A 32 -15.33 -14.75 3.50
CA ARG A 32 -15.23 -16.14 4.01
C ARG A 32 -16.49 -16.54 4.78
N ASN A 33 -17.04 -15.65 5.60
CA ASN A 33 -18.29 -15.90 6.31
C ASN A 33 -19.48 -16.02 5.36
N ALA A 34 -19.57 -15.16 4.34
CA ALA A 34 -20.60 -15.23 3.31
C ALA A 34 -20.56 -16.56 2.54
N TYR A 35 -19.36 -17.04 2.19
CA TYR A 35 -19.17 -18.37 1.60
C TYR A 35 -19.66 -19.50 2.51
N ASN A 36 -19.27 -19.48 3.79
CA ASN A 36 -19.70 -20.49 4.78
C ASN A 36 -21.23 -20.51 4.97
N ASN A 37 -21.87 -19.34 4.82
CA ASN A 37 -23.33 -19.19 4.86
C ASN A 37 -24.03 -19.57 3.55
N LYS A 38 -23.28 -19.99 2.51
CA LYS A 38 -23.78 -20.36 1.17
C LYS A 38 -24.51 -19.21 0.47
N GLU A 39 -24.05 -17.98 0.69
CA GLU A 39 -24.55 -16.81 -0.02
C GLU A 39 -24.33 -16.92 -1.54
N ILE A 40 -25.34 -16.55 -2.33
CA ILE A 40 -25.36 -16.76 -3.80
C ILE A 40 -24.24 -15.99 -4.51
N PHE A 41 -23.78 -14.88 -3.92
CA PHE A 41 -22.79 -14.00 -4.53
C PHE A 41 -21.33 -14.42 -4.27
N VAL A 42 -21.09 -15.49 -3.48
CA VAL A 42 -19.74 -16.01 -3.20
C VAL A 42 -19.68 -17.50 -3.45
N THR A 43 -18.71 -17.92 -4.25
CA THR A 43 -18.37 -19.32 -4.49
C THR A 43 -16.91 -19.56 -4.16
N ALA A 44 -16.43 -20.80 -4.26
CA ALA A 44 -15.02 -21.09 -4.11
C ALA A 44 -14.54 -22.02 -5.22
N LYS A 45 -13.32 -21.80 -5.69
CA LYS A 45 -12.62 -22.66 -6.64
C LYS A 45 -11.30 -23.09 -6.02
N LYS A 46 -10.71 -24.20 -6.48
CA LYS A 46 -9.32 -24.50 -6.15
C LYS A 46 -8.37 -23.71 -7.04
N ASN A 47 -7.42 -23.00 -6.44
CA ASN A 47 -6.31 -22.37 -7.16
C ASN A 47 -5.31 -23.45 -7.65
N LYS A 48 -4.26 -23.06 -8.38
CA LYS A 48 -3.25 -23.99 -8.89
C LYS A 48 -2.45 -24.70 -7.78
N ALA A 49 -2.38 -24.10 -6.58
CA ALA A 49 -1.78 -24.72 -5.39
C ALA A 49 -2.72 -25.73 -4.70
N GLY A 50 -3.97 -25.87 -5.19
CA GLY A 50 -4.98 -26.75 -4.61
C GLY A 50 -5.71 -26.15 -3.40
N GLU A 51 -5.42 -24.89 -3.06
CA GLU A 51 -6.05 -24.14 -1.97
C GLU A 51 -7.43 -23.63 -2.40
N LEU A 52 -8.33 -23.46 -1.43
CA LEU A 52 -9.64 -22.86 -1.68
C LEU A 52 -9.48 -21.35 -1.84
N ASP A 53 -9.94 -20.83 -2.97
CA ASP A 53 -9.90 -19.43 -3.38
C ASP A 53 -11.34 -18.93 -3.57
N LEU A 54 -11.65 -17.77 -3.00
CA LEU A 54 -13.00 -17.22 -3.03
C LEU A 54 -13.27 -16.51 -4.35
N VAL A 55 -14.34 -16.93 -5.03
CA VAL A 55 -14.80 -16.30 -6.26
C VAL A 55 -16.11 -15.57 -5.99
N VAL A 56 -16.03 -14.25 -5.90
CA VAL A 56 -17.17 -13.36 -5.69
C VAL A 56 -17.72 -12.88 -7.02
N ALA A 57 -19.05 -12.77 -7.13
CA ALA A 57 -19.72 -12.26 -8.32
C ALA A 57 -19.15 -10.88 -8.72
N PRO A 58 -18.62 -10.71 -9.96
CA PRO A 58 -17.95 -9.47 -10.38
C PRO A 58 -18.85 -8.24 -10.25
N GLY A 59 -20.14 -8.37 -10.58
CA GLY A 59 -21.11 -7.28 -10.46
C GLY A 59 -21.36 -6.84 -9.01
N PHE A 60 -21.22 -7.73 -8.03
CA PHE A 60 -21.31 -7.39 -6.61
C PHE A 60 -20.02 -6.71 -6.12
N LEU A 61 -18.86 -7.27 -6.46
CA LEU A 61 -17.57 -6.66 -6.13
C LEU A 61 -17.46 -5.24 -6.67
N MET A 62 -17.81 -5.02 -7.94
CA MET A 62 -17.76 -3.68 -8.55
C MET A 62 -18.65 -2.67 -7.82
N LYS A 63 -19.83 -3.08 -7.33
CA LYS A 63 -20.74 -2.20 -6.57
C LYS A 63 -20.15 -1.72 -5.25
N ILE A 64 -19.33 -2.54 -4.60
CA ILE A 64 -18.65 -2.17 -3.35
C ILE A 64 -17.35 -1.42 -3.64
N PHE A 65 -16.61 -1.86 -4.66
CA PHE A 65 -15.30 -1.32 -5.02
C PHE A 65 -15.34 0.17 -5.36
N TRP A 66 -16.26 0.62 -6.23
CA TRP A 66 -16.29 2.01 -6.69
C TRP A 66 -16.55 3.02 -5.57
N PRO A 67 -17.55 2.84 -4.68
CA PRO A 67 -17.74 3.72 -3.53
C PRO A 67 -16.54 3.74 -2.57
N VAL A 68 -15.93 2.58 -2.31
CA VAL A 68 -14.75 2.50 -1.43
C VAL A 68 -13.54 3.20 -2.07
N LEU A 69 -13.34 3.06 -3.38
CA LEU A 69 -12.29 3.77 -4.12
C LEU A 69 -12.47 5.29 -4.06
N ILE A 70 -13.70 5.79 -4.28
CA ILE A 70 -13.99 7.23 -4.19
C ILE A 70 -13.72 7.73 -2.77
N LEU A 71 -14.13 6.96 -1.76
CA LEU A 71 -13.91 7.30 -0.36
C LEU A 71 -12.41 7.30 -0.01
N ASP A 72 -11.63 6.34 -0.50
CA ASP A 72 -10.18 6.26 -0.29
C ASP A 72 -9.46 7.48 -0.91
N ILE A 73 -9.79 7.83 -2.16
CA ILE A 73 -9.24 9.01 -2.85
C ILE A 73 -9.65 10.30 -2.11
N ALA A 74 -10.91 10.42 -1.70
CA ALA A 74 -11.37 11.60 -0.95
C ALA A 74 -10.66 11.72 0.41
N ALA A 75 -10.46 10.60 1.12
CA ALA A 75 -9.73 10.57 2.38
C ALA A 75 -8.26 10.95 2.19
N PHE A 76 -7.62 10.48 1.11
CA PHE A 76 -6.24 10.86 0.75
C PHE A 76 -6.11 12.36 0.43
N ILE A 77 -7.03 12.92 -0.36
CA ILE A 77 -7.05 14.37 -0.65
C ILE A 77 -7.25 15.14 0.65
N PHE A 78 -8.18 14.72 1.51
CA PHE A 78 -8.43 15.38 2.78
C PHE A 78 -7.21 15.33 3.71
N LEU A 79 -6.49 14.19 3.75
CA LEU A 79 -5.23 14.04 4.49
C LEU A 79 -4.21 15.11 4.06
N MET A 80 -4.05 15.33 2.76
CA MET A 80 -3.15 16.35 2.22
C MET A 80 -3.58 17.78 2.57
N LEU A 81 -4.90 18.05 2.64
CA LEU A 81 -5.42 19.38 2.99
C LEU A 81 -5.23 19.72 4.48
N VAL A 82 -5.30 18.73 5.36
CA VAL A 82 -5.15 18.93 6.82
C VAL A 82 -3.71 18.82 7.29
N GLN A 83 -2.74 18.79 6.37
CA GLN A 83 -1.35 18.42 6.67
C GLN A 83 -0.68 19.28 7.76
N HIS A 84 -1.13 20.52 7.97
CA HIS A 84 -0.59 21.44 8.98
C HIS A 84 -1.24 21.31 10.37
N ASN A 85 -2.40 20.67 10.48
CA ASN A 85 -3.13 20.50 11.74
C ASN A 85 -2.85 19.11 12.32
N PHE A 86 -1.88 19.00 13.24
CA PHE A 86 -1.37 17.72 13.71
C PHE A 86 -2.46 16.75 14.26
N PRO A 87 -3.32 17.12 15.23
CA PRO A 87 -4.34 16.21 15.74
C PRO A 87 -5.31 15.71 14.68
N LEU A 88 -5.76 16.61 13.80
CA LEU A 88 -6.68 16.27 12.72
C LEU A 88 -6.00 15.38 11.66
N ASN A 89 -4.76 15.70 11.30
CA ASN A 89 -3.99 14.92 10.32
C ASN A 89 -3.77 13.48 10.80
N VAL A 90 -3.42 13.27 12.08
CA VAL A 90 -3.29 11.93 12.65
C VAL A 90 -4.62 11.16 12.60
N PHE A 91 -5.73 11.80 12.96
CA PHE A 91 -7.06 11.16 12.89
C PHE A 91 -7.41 10.74 11.47
N VAL A 92 -7.24 11.66 10.50
CA VAL A 92 -7.52 11.40 9.08
C VAL A 92 -6.59 10.32 8.53
N MET A 93 -5.32 10.25 8.98
CA MET A 93 -4.39 9.20 8.57
C MET A 93 -4.88 7.81 8.99
N PHE A 94 -5.40 7.64 10.21
CA PHE A 94 -5.93 6.34 10.65
C PHE A 94 -7.23 5.97 9.94
N CYS A 95 -8.11 6.94 9.67
CA CYS A 95 -9.27 6.70 8.82
C CYS A 95 -8.86 6.27 7.41
N TYR A 96 -7.94 7.01 6.79
CA TYR A 96 -7.40 6.73 5.46
C TYR A 96 -6.79 5.32 5.41
N THR A 97 -5.85 5.01 6.29
CA THR A 97 -5.15 3.71 6.32
C THR A 97 -6.10 2.52 6.54
N PHE A 98 -7.17 2.70 7.32
CA PHE A 98 -8.24 1.71 7.45
C PHE A 98 -9.04 1.51 6.16
N ILE A 99 -9.46 2.61 5.51
CA ILE A 99 -10.19 2.57 4.22
C ILE A 99 -9.31 1.92 3.15
N THR A 100 -8.03 2.28 3.08
CA THR A 100 -7.06 1.63 2.20
C THR A 100 -6.93 0.13 2.52
N GLY A 101 -7.00 -0.25 3.81
CA GLY A 101 -7.07 -1.65 4.23
C GLY A 101 -8.28 -2.37 3.65
N VAL A 102 -9.47 -1.78 3.75
CA VAL A 102 -10.70 -2.31 3.12
C VAL A 102 -10.50 -2.47 1.61
N MET A 103 -9.92 -1.47 0.95
CA MET A 103 -9.62 -1.51 -0.48
C MET A 103 -8.64 -2.63 -0.87
N LEU A 104 -7.58 -2.84 -0.08
CA LEU A 104 -6.65 -3.96 -0.24
C LEU A 104 -7.33 -5.31 -0.04
N GLY A 105 -8.24 -5.42 0.94
CA GLY A 105 -9.03 -6.63 1.13
C GLY A 105 -9.89 -6.96 -0.09
N LEU A 106 -10.50 -5.95 -0.72
CA LEU A 106 -11.25 -6.13 -1.97
C LEU A 106 -10.33 -6.53 -3.13
N ALA A 107 -9.14 -5.93 -3.23
CA ALA A 107 -8.15 -6.29 -4.25
C ALA A 107 -7.69 -7.75 -4.09
N LEU A 108 -7.45 -8.22 -2.86
CA LEU A 108 -7.10 -9.61 -2.57
C LEU A 108 -8.21 -10.58 -2.99
N ILE A 109 -9.46 -10.29 -2.63
CA ILE A 109 -10.64 -11.09 -3.03
C ILE A 109 -10.85 -11.09 -4.55
N SER A 110 -10.42 -10.03 -5.26
CA SER A 110 -10.51 -9.98 -6.72
C SER A 110 -9.45 -10.79 -7.46
N VAL A 111 -8.39 -11.23 -6.75
CA VAL A 111 -7.24 -11.92 -7.32
C VAL A 111 -7.11 -13.34 -6.75
N ASP A 112 -6.62 -13.45 -5.52
CA ASP A 112 -6.53 -14.69 -4.72
C ASP A 112 -6.19 -14.24 -3.29
N GLU A 113 -7.08 -14.45 -2.32
CA GLU A 113 -6.85 -13.97 -0.97
C GLU A 113 -5.76 -14.75 -0.22
N ASN A 114 -5.39 -15.94 -0.68
CA ASN A 114 -4.33 -16.76 -0.09
C ASN A 114 -2.95 -16.15 -0.34
N LEU A 115 -2.80 -15.30 -1.36
CA LEU A 115 -1.56 -14.57 -1.62
C LEU A 115 -1.26 -13.50 -0.57
N ALA A 116 -2.25 -13.07 0.23
CA ALA A 116 -2.13 -11.93 1.14
C ALA A 116 -0.90 -12.00 2.04
N MET A 117 -0.70 -13.12 2.74
CA MET A 117 0.42 -13.29 3.67
C MET A 117 1.76 -13.41 2.95
N LYS A 118 1.81 -14.08 1.79
CA LYS A 118 3.03 -14.24 1.00
C LYS A 118 3.53 -12.90 0.47
N VAL A 119 2.62 -12.09 -0.08
CA VAL A 119 2.93 -10.75 -0.57
C VAL A 119 3.33 -9.85 0.59
N ALA A 120 2.58 -9.87 1.71
CA ALA A 120 2.91 -9.06 2.89
C ALA A 120 4.31 -9.34 3.44
N TRP A 121 4.70 -10.62 3.54
CA TRP A 121 6.05 -11.01 3.94
C TRP A 121 7.12 -10.50 2.99
N LEU A 122 6.89 -10.62 1.68
CA LEU A 122 7.84 -10.14 0.67
C LEU A 122 7.99 -8.61 0.72
N THR A 123 6.87 -7.88 0.82
CA THR A 123 6.87 -6.42 1.01
C THR A 123 7.65 -6.04 2.26
N ALA A 124 7.43 -6.72 3.38
CA ALA A 124 8.12 -6.44 4.64
C ALA A 124 9.63 -6.66 4.51
N ILE A 125 10.07 -7.76 3.91
CA ILE A 125 11.49 -8.07 3.70
C ILE A 125 12.13 -6.98 2.82
N ILE A 126 11.52 -6.68 1.67
CA ILE A 126 12.04 -5.67 0.74
C ILE A 126 12.11 -4.29 1.42
N THR A 127 11.08 -3.92 2.19
CA THR A 127 11.02 -2.66 2.93
C THR A 127 12.11 -2.60 3.99
N LEU A 128 12.36 -3.68 4.73
CA LEU A 128 13.43 -3.73 5.73
C LEU A 128 14.82 -3.61 5.09
N PHE A 129 15.05 -4.26 3.94
CA PHE A 129 16.31 -4.12 3.20
C PHE A 129 16.49 -2.71 2.66
N ALA A 130 15.49 -2.18 1.95
CA ALA A 130 15.52 -0.81 1.42
C ALA A 130 15.69 0.22 2.55
N GLY A 131 14.95 0.07 3.65
CA GLY A 131 15.04 0.95 4.80
C GLY A 131 16.40 0.87 5.50
N SER A 132 16.97 -0.32 5.63
CA SER A 132 18.33 -0.48 6.16
C SER A 132 19.37 0.24 5.29
N ILE A 133 19.27 0.08 3.97
CA ILE A 133 20.16 0.77 3.02
C ILE A 133 19.94 2.29 3.10
N GLY A 134 18.69 2.77 3.05
CA GLY A 134 18.36 4.19 3.12
C GLY A 134 18.83 4.86 4.42
N LEU A 135 18.69 4.17 5.55
CA LEU A 135 19.03 4.70 6.88
C LEU A 135 20.52 4.64 7.24
N TYR A 136 21.27 3.69 6.69
CA TYR A 136 22.65 3.43 7.10
C TYR A 136 23.69 3.61 6.00
N SER A 137 23.31 3.64 4.73
CA SER A 137 24.24 3.91 3.63
C SER A 137 24.79 5.34 3.67
N LYS A 138 25.98 5.53 3.09
CA LYS A 138 26.57 6.85 2.86
C LYS A 138 26.05 7.53 1.59
N ILE A 139 25.35 6.80 0.73
CA ILE A 139 24.80 7.30 -0.54
C ILE A 139 23.78 8.41 -0.26
N ASP A 140 23.84 9.45 -1.07
CA ASP A 140 22.80 10.47 -1.13
C ASP A 140 21.80 10.08 -2.23
N PHE A 141 20.57 9.73 -1.86
CA PHE A 141 19.52 9.32 -2.79
C PHE A 141 18.78 10.49 -3.46
N SER A 142 19.14 11.74 -3.19
CA SER A 142 18.40 12.91 -3.71
C SER A 142 18.35 12.99 -5.24
N PHE A 143 19.28 12.34 -5.95
CA PHE A 143 19.26 12.21 -7.41
C PHE A 143 18.07 11.39 -7.93
N LEU A 144 17.47 10.53 -7.09
CA LEU A 144 16.31 9.71 -7.48
C LEU A 144 15.03 10.54 -7.60
N SER A 145 14.93 11.70 -6.93
CA SER A 145 13.67 12.46 -6.81
C SER A 145 13.00 12.75 -8.17
N GLY A 146 13.74 13.30 -9.13
CA GLY A 146 13.22 13.61 -10.47
C GLY A 146 12.89 12.35 -11.27
N ILE A 147 13.71 11.30 -11.18
CA ILE A 147 13.50 10.04 -11.91
C ILE A 147 12.25 9.34 -11.40
N LEU A 148 12.11 9.22 -10.08
CA LEU A 148 10.98 8.58 -9.43
C LEU A 148 9.68 9.32 -9.69
N PHE A 149 9.70 10.66 -9.66
CA PHE A 149 8.52 11.47 -9.98
C PHE A 149 7.96 11.15 -11.37
N TRP A 150 8.81 11.18 -12.41
CA TRP A 150 8.36 10.86 -13.77
C TRP A 150 7.97 9.39 -13.93
N ALA A 151 8.66 8.48 -13.25
CA ALA A 151 8.33 7.05 -13.26
C ALA A 151 6.95 6.78 -12.63
N LEU A 152 6.61 7.48 -11.53
CA LEU A 152 5.31 7.40 -10.89
C LEU A 152 4.20 7.92 -11.80
N ILE A 153 4.41 9.06 -12.46
CA ILE A 153 3.45 9.61 -13.44
C ILE A 153 3.21 8.62 -14.58
N ALA A 154 4.28 8.00 -15.11
CA ALA A 154 4.14 6.97 -16.14
C ALA A 154 3.35 5.75 -15.64
N LEU A 155 3.57 5.31 -14.41
CA LEU A 155 2.84 4.18 -13.80
C LEU A 155 1.36 4.51 -13.60
N ILE A 156 1.03 5.72 -13.16
CA ILE A 156 -0.35 6.21 -13.05
C ILE A 156 -1.01 6.24 -14.44
N ALA A 157 -0.33 6.76 -15.46
CA ALA A 157 -0.84 6.78 -16.82
C ALA A 157 -1.11 5.38 -17.36
N VAL A 158 -0.21 4.42 -17.12
CA VAL A 158 -0.41 3.01 -17.49
C VAL A 158 -1.59 2.41 -16.72
N SER A 159 -1.75 2.73 -15.44
CA SER A 159 -2.89 2.26 -14.63
C SER A 159 -4.23 2.78 -15.17
N PHE A 160 -4.25 4.03 -15.65
CA PHE A 160 -5.42 4.61 -16.32
C PHE A 160 -5.69 3.95 -17.68
N LEU A 161 -4.65 3.71 -18.48
CA LEU A 161 -4.76 3.02 -19.77
C LEU A 161 -5.31 1.59 -19.61
N ARG A 162 -4.97 0.89 -18.53
CA ARG A 162 -5.51 -0.45 -18.22
C ARG A 162 -7.04 -0.49 -18.07
N ILE A 163 -7.69 0.65 -17.80
CA ILE A 163 -9.15 0.74 -17.75
C ILE A 163 -9.76 0.57 -19.15
N PHE A 164 -9.08 1.07 -20.19
CA PHE A 164 -9.55 1.00 -21.58
C PHE A 164 -8.99 -0.20 -22.34
N ILE A 165 -7.78 -0.66 -21.97
CA ILE A 165 -7.04 -1.70 -22.69
C ILE A 165 -6.69 -2.82 -21.72
N SER A 166 -7.11 -4.05 -22.04
CA SER A 166 -6.77 -5.21 -21.22
C SER A 166 -5.34 -5.68 -21.49
N ILE A 167 -4.41 -5.30 -20.61
CA ILE A 167 -3.03 -5.78 -20.62
C ILE A 167 -2.98 -7.10 -19.84
N LYS A 168 -2.58 -8.20 -20.50
CA LYS A 168 -2.53 -9.55 -19.91
C LYS A 168 -1.16 -10.20 -20.06
N GLY A 169 -0.93 -11.29 -19.33
CA GLY A 169 0.25 -12.14 -19.47
C GLY A 169 1.55 -11.43 -19.12
N THR A 170 2.59 -11.67 -19.93
CA THR A 170 3.95 -11.19 -19.67
C THR A 170 4.05 -9.67 -19.56
N ALA A 171 3.27 -8.92 -20.34
CA ALA A 171 3.28 -7.45 -20.31
C ALA A 171 2.81 -6.91 -18.95
N LYS A 172 1.74 -7.49 -18.38
CA LYS A 172 1.23 -7.15 -17.04
C LYS A 172 2.33 -7.36 -15.99
N ARG A 173 3.01 -8.51 -16.03
CA ARG A 173 4.10 -8.86 -15.10
C ARG A 173 5.31 -7.93 -15.23
N ILE A 174 5.71 -7.55 -16.44
CA ILE A 174 6.82 -6.61 -16.66
C ILE A 174 6.48 -5.25 -16.06
N ILE A 175 5.27 -4.74 -16.28
CA ILE A 175 4.84 -3.46 -15.70
C ILE A 175 4.82 -3.54 -14.17
N ALA A 176 4.31 -4.64 -13.61
CA ALA A 176 4.31 -4.86 -12.16
C ALA A 176 5.74 -4.89 -11.60
N LEU A 177 6.67 -5.56 -12.27
CA LEU A 177 8.09 -5.58 -11.89
C LEU A 177 8.73 -4.18 -11.94
N ILE A 178 8.43 -3.38 -12.97
CA ILE A 178 8.87 -1.99 -13.05
C ILE A 178 8.29 -1.19 -11.86
N GLY A 179 7.02 -1.39 -11.54
CA GLY A 179 6.38 -0.79 -10.37
C GLY A 179 7.08 -1.15 -9.06
N VAL A 180 7.42 -2.42 -8.86
CA VAL A 180 8.21 -2.88 -7.70
C VAL A 180 9.52 -2.11 -7.60
N LEU A 181 10.28 -1.98 -8.70
CA LEU A 181 11.54 -1.25 -8.69
C LEU A 181 11.37 0.24 -8.36
N ILE A 182 10.29 0.87 -8.85
CA ILE A 182 9.97 2.27 -8.56
C ILE A 182 9.71 2.45 -7.06
N PHE A 183 8.83 1.66 -6.46
CA PHE A 183 8.51 1.81 -5.03
C PHE A 183 9.66 1.39 -4.11
N VAL A 184 10.50 0.44 -4.52
CA VAL A 184 11.78 0.20 -3.81
C VAL A 184 12.69 1.42 -3.87
N GLY A 185 12.76 2.10 -5.02
CA GLY A 185 13.48 3.35 -5.18
C GLY A 185 12.95 4.47 -4.28
N TYR A 186 11.63 4.63 -4.19
CA TYR A 186 11.00 5.57 -3.26
C TYR A 186 11.33 5.25 -1.80
N LEU A 187 11.26 3.98 -1.38
CA LEU A 187 11.68 3.59 -0.02
C LEU A 187 13.13 4.00 0.26
N LEU A 188 14.07 3.73 -0.66
CA LEU A 188 15.46 4.16 -0.49
C LEU A 188 15.57 5.68 -0.34
N PHE A 189 14.83 6.43 -1.15
CA PHE A 189 14.78 7.89 -1.11
C PHE A 189 14.21 8.40 0.21
N ASP A 190 13.07 7.90 0.66
CA ASP A 190 12.37 8.40 1.86
C ASP A 190 13.07 8.01 3.15
N PHE A 191 13.56 6.78 3.27
CA PHE A 191 14.43 6.41 4.39
C PHE A 191 15.75 7.22 4.38
N GLY A 192 16.29 7.52 3.19
CA GLY A 192 17.43 8.40 3.02
C GLY A 192 17.16 9.83 3.50
N ASN A 193 15.99 10.38 3.19
CA ASN A 193 15.57 11.70 3.64
C ASN A 193 15.28 11.73 5.15
N LEU A 194 14.64 10.71 5.69
CA LEU A 194 14.44 10.55 7.14
C LEU A 194 15.78 10.52 7.89
N ARG A 195 16.79 9.83 7.34
CA ARG A 195 18.16 9.82 7.88
C ARG A 195 18.82 11.20 7.90
N LYS A 196 18.55 12.05 6.90
CA LYS A 196 19.05 13.43 6.89
C LYS A 196 18.27 14.28 7.89
N ALA A 197 16.95 14.21 7.87
CA ALA A 197 16.05 14.99 8.71
C ALA A 197 16.26 14.73 10.20
N ARG A 198 16.56 13.47 10.61
CA ARG A 198 16.82 13.14 12.02
C ARG A 198 18.01 13.88 12.63
N LYS A 199 18.93 14.41 11.82
CA LYS A 199 20.10 15.19 12.27
C LYS A 199 19.76 16.66 12.52
N VAL A 200 18.62 17.14 12.05
CA VAL A 200 18.18 18.54 12.20
C VAL A 200 17.23 18.62 13.38
N GLY A 201 17.67 19.22 14.49
CA GLY A 201 16.91 19.24 15.75
C GLY A 201 15.50 19.83 15.63
N VAL A 202 15.34 20.89 14.84
CA VAL A 202 14.04 21.55 14.60
C VAL A 202 13.02 20.63 13.90
N LEU A 203 13.51 19.66 13.10
CA LEU A 203 12.68 18.67 12.41
C LEU A 203 12.25 17.51 13.32
N ASN A 204 12.76 17.40 14.55
CA ASN A 204 12.34 16.36 15.50
C ASN A 204 11.02 16.72 16.19
N ASN A 205 9.96 16.81 15.40
CA ASN A 205 8.60 17.07 15.88
C ASN A 205 7.62 16.02 15.29
N TRP A 206 6.43 15.94 15.86
CA TRP A 206 5.43 14.95 15.46
C TRP A 206 4.84 15.18 14.07
N LEU A 207 4.78 16.43 13.61
CA LEU A 207 4.25 16.76 12.29
C LEU A 207 5.18 16.25 11.19
N THR A 208 6.48 16.52 11.32
CA THR A 208 7.50 15.99 10.42
C THR A 208 7.55 14.45 10.48
N ALA A 209 7.40 13.87 11.68
CA ALA A 209 7.34 12.42 11.82
C ALA A 209 6.16 11.80 11.07
N LEU A 210 5.00 12.47 11.11
CA LEU A 210 3.78 12.09 10.41
C LEU A 210 3.93 12.17 8.90
N SER A 211 4.52 13.25 8.35
CA SER A 211 4.80 13.36 6.91
C SER A 211 5.65 12.20 6.41
N PHE A 212 6.79 11.93 7.06
CA PHE A 212 7.63 10.77 6.70
C PHE A 212 6.90 9.43 6.85
N SER A 213 6.01 9.33 7.84
CA SER A 213 5.21 8.12 8.03
C SER A 213 4.19 7.91 6.91
N ILE A 214 3.60 8.99 6.39
CA ILE A 214 2.67 8.94 5.26
C ILE A 214 3.41 8.52 4.00
N ASP A 215 4.54 9.16 3.69
CA ASP A 215 5.34 8.86 2.49
C ASP A 215 5.78 7.39 2.45
N ILE A 216 6.43 6.91 3.53
CA ILE A 216 6.88 5.52 3.65
C ILE A 216 5.69 4.55 3.65
N TYR A 217 4.56 4.91 4.25
CA TYR A 217 3.35 4.08 4.22
C TYR A 217 2.85 3.89 2.78
N LEU A 218 2.74 4.97 2.01
CA LEU A 218 2.26 4.92 0.62
C LEU A 218 3.18 4.05 -0.24
N ASP A 219 4.50 4.15 -0.05
CA ASP A 219 5.45 3.30 -0.75
C ASP A 219 5.27 1.82 -0.43
N ILE A 220 5.07 1.48 0.85
CA ILE A 220 4.85 0.09 1.29
C ILE A 220 3.56 -0.47 0.69
N ILE A 221 2.47 0.29 0.73
CA ILE A 221 1.18 -0.15 0.18
C ILE A 221 1.25 -0.32 -1.33
N ASN A 222 1.89 0.61 -2.03
CA ASN A 222 2.03 0.50 -3.47
C ASN A 222 2.97 -0.64 -3.86
N LEU A 223 4.08 -0.84 -3.14
CA LEU A 223 4.95 -2.01 -3.32
C LEU A 223 4.16 -3.32 -3.12
N PHE A 224 3.32 -3.39 -2.09
CA PHE A 224 2.43 -4.53 -1.86
C PHE A 224 1.52 -4.78 -3.07
N LEU A 225 0.85 -3.74 -3.59
CA LEU A 225 -0.02 -3.86 -4.76
C LEU A 225 0.73 -4.32 -6.02
N GLN A 226 1.94 -3.80 -6.26
CA GLN A 226 2.75 -4.22 -7.41
C GLN A 226 3.25 -5.66 -7.26
N LEU A 227 3.61 -6.10 -6.05
CA LEU A 227 3.98 -7.49 -5.79
C LEU A 227 2.77 -8.43 -5.89
N LEU A 228 1.59 -7.98 -5.46
CA LEU A 228 0.34 -8.71 -5.65
C LEU A 228 0.05 -8.88 -7.14
N ASP A 229 0.14 -7.82 -7.95
CA ASP A 229 -0.07 -7.89 -9.40
C ASP A 229 0.98 -8.79 -10.08
N LEU A 230 2.24 -8.72 -9.63
CA LEU A 230 3.34 -9.54 -10.16
C LEU A 230 3.17 -11.04 -9.88
N LEU A 231 2.72 -11.37 -8.67
CA LEU A 231 2.52 -12.76 -8.21
C LEU A 231 1.12 -13.29 -8.55
N SER A 232 0.19 -12.41 -8.92
CA SER A 232 -1.14 -12.80 -9.38
C SER A 232 -1.05 -13.69 -10.60
N GLU A 233 -1.88 -14.72 -10.62
CA GLU A 233 -2.10 -15.53 -11.81
C GLU A 233 -3.19 -14.87 -12.67
N ASP A 234 -3.15 -15.12 -13.98
CA ASP A 234 -4.22 -14.73 -14.89
C ASP A 234 -5.30 -15.83 -14.96
#